data_AF-A0A7W0PRI1-F1
#
_entry.id   AF-A0A7W0PRI1-F1
#
_cell.length_a   1.000
_cell.length_b   1.000
_cell.length_c   1.000
_cell.angle_alpha   90.00
_cell.angle_beta   90.00
_cell.angle_gamma   90.00
#
_symmetry.space_group_name_H-M   'P 1'
#
loop_
_entity.id
_entity.type
_entity.pdbx_description
1 polymer ?
#
loop_
_entity_poly.entity_id
_entity_poly.type
_entity_poly.pdbx_seq_one_letter_code
_entity_poly.pdbx_strand_id
1 'polypeptide(L)'
;MGITSEAFYGSTREDLTREFDRGRPVIVWFGLWGDGGTFYDYAADGTRFQLTTGMHVMVAYGYDDTGVSITDPGTAVYKHYDWATYLSMWEVMEGMALRIGP
;
A
#
# COMPACT_ATOMS: atom_id res chain seq x y z
N MET A 1 6.29 -10.39 -24.07
CA MET A 1 5.17 -9.56 -23.58
C MET A 1 5.67 -8.83 -22.35
N GLY A 2 5.30 -7.55 -22.19
CA GLY A 2 5.79 -6.71 -21.11
C GLY A 2 5.01 -6.94 -19.81
N ILE A 3 5.55 -6.45 -18.70
CA ILE A 3 4.78 -6.25 -17.47
C ILE A 3 4.36 -4.77 -17.46
N THR A 4 3.08 -4.50 -17.21
CA THR A 4 2.55 -3.15 -17.06
C THR A 4 2.41 -2.79 -15.57
N SER A 5 2.56 -1.50 -15.27
CA SER A 5 2.40 -0.98 -13.92
C SER A 5 1.66 0.35 -13.96
N GLU A 6 0.69 0.53 -13.06
CA GLU A 6 -0.10 1.76 -12.94
C GLU A 6 -0.23 2.14 -11.46
N ALA A 7 0.10 3.39 -11.13
CA ALA A 7 -0.11 3.91 -9.80
C ALA A 7 -1.59 4.24 -9.60
N PHE A 8 -2.11 3.96 -8.41
CA PHE A 8 -3.44 4.38 -8.01
C PHE A 8 -3.47 4.73 -6.53
N TYR A 9 -4.51 5.45 -6.15
CA TYR A 9 -4.79 5.84 -4.78
C TYR A 9 -6.20 5.33 -4.45
N GLY A 10 -6.31 4.46 -3.45
CA GLY A 10 -7.58 3.90 -3.01
C GLY A 10 -7.96 4.36 -1.60
N SER A 11 -9.16 4.04 -1.15
CA SER A 11 -9.59 4.33 0.22
C SER A 11 -10.44 3.22 0.83
N THR A 12 -10.76 2.21 0.04
CA THR A 12 -11.67 1.13 0.42
C THR A 12 -11.04 -0.24 0.22
N ARG A 13 -11.66 -1.27 0.80
CA ARG A 13 -11.25 -2.68 0.62
C ARG A 13 -11.40 -3.06 -0.85
N GLU A 14 -12.49 -2.58 -1.46
CA GLU A 14 -12.92 -2.86 -2.81
C GLU A 14 -11.92 -2.37 -3.86
N ASP A 15 -11.23 -1.24 -3.60
CA ASP A 15 -10.17 -0.72 -4.47
C ASP A 15 -9.01 -1.72 -4.60
N LEU A 16 -8.75 -2.49 -3.54
CA LEU A 16 -7.69 -3.47 -3.48
C LEU A 16 -8.15 -4.86 -3.92
N THR A 17 -9.28 -5.35 -3.39
CA THR A 17 -9.78 -6.70 -3.67
C THR A 17 -10.10 -6.91 -5.15
N ARG A 18 -10.55 -5.87 -5.85
CA ARG A 18 -10.77 -5.93 -7.30
C ARG A 18 -9.52 -6.30 -8.10
N GLU A 19 -8.33 -5.93 -7.63
CA GLU A 19 -7.07 -6.31 -8.27
C GLU A 19 -6.73 -7.78 -7.96
N PHE A 20 -6.96 -8.24 -6.72
CA PHE A 20 -6.79 -9.64 -6.35
C PHE A 20 -7.75 -10.57 -7.09
N ASP A 21 -9.00 -10.16 -7.29
CA ASP A 21 -10.00 -10.87 -8.10
C ASP A 21 -9.56 -11.06 -9.56
N ARG A 22 -8.63 -10.23 -10.04
CA ARG A 22 -8.03 -10.31 -11.37
C ARG A 22 -6.70 -11.07 -11.38
N GLY A 23 -6.32 -11.68 -10.27
CA GLY A 23 -5.03 -12.36 -10.08
C GLY A 23 -3.83 -11.41 -10.08
N ARG A 24 -4.03 -10.14 -9.71
CA ARG A 24 -2.98 -9.11 -9.73
C ARG A 24 -2.54 -8.77 -8.32
N PRO A 25 -1.27 -9.05 -7.94
CA PRO A 25 -0.72 -8.51 -6.71
C PRO A 25 -0.54 -6.99 -6.82
N VAL A 26 -0.54 -6.32 -5.68
CA VAL A 26 -0.45 -4.87 -5.58
C VAL A 26 0.70 -4.50 -4.65
N ILE A 27 1.58 -3.61 -5.09
CA ILE A 27 2.57 -2.98 -4.20
C ILE A 27 1.87 -1.85 -3.47
N VAL A 28 2.03 -1.78 -2.14
CA VAL A 28 1.31 -0.83 -1.28
C VAL A 28 2.28 -0.08 -0.39
N TRP A 29 1.99 1.20 -0.16
CA TRP A 29 2.73 2.05 0.78
C TRP A 29 1.94 2.18 2.07
N PHE A 30 2.60 1.95 3.20
CA PHE A 30 2.00 2.06 4.53
C PHE A 30 2.74 3.07 5.39
N GLY A 31 2.02 3.77 6.26
CA GLY A 31 2.57 4.37 7.48
C GLY A 31 2.38 3.41 8.65
N LEU A 32 3.36 2.54 8.92
CA LEU A 32 3.22 1.47 9.92
C LEU A 32 2.98 1.96 11.36
N TRP A 33 3.36 3.21 11.64
CA TRP A 33 3.34 3.80 13.00
C TRP A 33 2.27 4.90 13.15
N GLY A 34 1.32 4.95 12.22
CA GLY A 34 0.29 6.00 12.18
C GLY A 34 0.80 7.32 11.60
N ASP A 35 -0.01 8.37 11.74
CA ASP A 35 0.19 9.69 11.12
C ASP A 35 0.92 10.70 12.01
N GLY A 36 1.17 10.39 13.29
CA GLY A 36 1.78 11.33 14.25
C GLY A 36 3.19 11.81 13.89
N GLY A 37 3.86 11.15 12.94
CA GLY A 37 5.16 11.54 12.38
C GLY A 37 5.10 11.95 10.91
N THR A 38 3.93 12.33 10.39
CA THR A 38 3.71 12.74 9.01
C THR A 38 3.85 14.25 8.84
N PHE A 39 4.63 14.67 7.85
CA PHE A 39 4.78 16.06 7.44
C PHE A 39 5.01 16.16 5.93
N TYR A 40 4.97 17.38 5.41
CA TYR A 40 5.18 17.65 3.99
C TYR A 40 6.43 18.46 3.78
N ASP A 41 7.12 18.15 2.69
CA ASP A 41 8.27 18.91 2.20
C ASP A 41 8.12 19.14 0.69
N TYR A 42 9.05 19.90 0.11
CA TYR A 42 8.99 20.30 -1.29
C TYR A 42 10.30 19.97 -1.99
N ALA A 43 10.20 19.36 -3.17
CA ALA A 43 11.35 19.15 -4.04
C ALA A 43 11.86 20.48 -4.59
N ALA A 44 13.07 20.48 -5.17
CA ALA A 44 13.68 21.69 -5.73
C ALA A 44 12.85 22.35 -6.84
N ASP A 45 11.98 21.59 -7.51
CA ASP A 45 11.04 22.07 -8.52
C ASP A 45 9.70 22.57 -7.94
N GLY A 46 9.56 22.58 -6.61
CA GLY A 46 8.34 22.97 -5.90
C GLY A 46 7.28 21.87 -5.78
N THR A 47 7.55 20.65 -6.25
CA THR A 47 6.64 19.51 -6.06
C THR A 47 6.53 19.15 -4.59
N ARG A 48 5.31 19.21 -4.03
CA ARG A 48 5.04 18.79 -2.64
C ARG A 48 5.08 17.26 -2.54
N PHE A 49 5.74 16.74 -1.51
CA PHE A 49 5.71 15.32 -1.18
C PHE A 49 5.53 15.10 0.32
N GLN A 50 4.99 13.93 0.67
CA GLN A 50 4.77 13.53 2.05
C GLN A 50 5.96 12.74 2.57
N LEU A 51 6.35 13.00 3.81
CA LEU A 51 7.26 12.20 4.60
C LEU A 51 6.51 11.65 5.81
N THR A 52 6.58 10.34 6.00
CA THR A 52 5.92 9.65 7.11
C THR A 52 6.93 8.77 7.81
N THR A 53 7.04 8.94 9.13
CA THR A 53 7.88 8.07 9.94
C THR A 53 7.31 6.66 9.94
N GLY A 54 8.15 5.65 9.69
CA GLY A 54 7.68 4.26 9.55
C GLY A 54 7.01 3.98 8.21
N MET A 55 7.20 4.84 7.20
CA MET A 55 6.80 4.55 5.83
C MET A 55 7.48 3.26 5.36
N HIS A 56 6.69 2.35 4.82
CA HIS A 56 7.18 1.06 4.35
C HIS A 56 6.43 0.59 3.11
N VAL A 57 7.12 -0.17 2.25
CA VAL A 57 6.57 -0.68 0.99
C VAL A 57 6.51 -2.20 1.05
N MET A 58 5.34 -2.75 0.77
CA MET A 58 5.05 -4.19 0.86
C MET A 58 4.27 -4.66 -0.37
N VAL A 59 4.13 -5.98 -0.55
CA VAL A 59 3.28 -6.55 -1.61
C VAL A 59 2.06 -7.20 -0.96
N ALA A 60 0.89 -6.72 -1.31
CA ALA A 60 -0.39 -7.36 -1.00
C ALA A 60 -0.73 -8.34 -2.13
N TYR A 61 -1.07 -9.59 -1.80
CA TYR A 61 -1.20 -10.64 -2.81
C TYR A 61 -2.47 -11.49 -2.67
N GLY A 62 -3.27 -11.26 -1.65
CA GLY A 62 -4.50 -12.01 -1.43
C GLY A 62 -5.26 -11.47 -0.23
N TYR A 63 -6.49 -11.93 -0.06
CA TYR A 63 -7.38 -11.51 1.01
C TYR A 63 -8.39 -12.58 1.37
N ASP A 64 -9.01 -12.43 2.53
CA ASP A 64 -10.19 -13.17 2.96
C ASP A 64 -11.12 -12.25 3.78
N ASP A 65 -12.15 -12.82 4.40
CA ASP A 65 -13.12 -12.08 5.22
C ASP A 65 -12.46 -11.39 6.42
N THR A 66 -11.29 -11.84 6.86
CA THR A 66 -10.60 -11.34 8.04
C THR A 66 -9.55 -10.29 7.71
N GLY A 67 -8.94 -10.31 6.52
CA GLY A 67 -7.90 -9.34 6.18
C GLY A 67 -7.14 -9.60 4.89
N VAL A 68 -5.92 -9.05 4.83
CA VAL A 68 -5.06 -9.04 3.65
C VAL A 68 -3.75 -9.77 3.95
N SER A 69 -3.37 -10.68 3.05
CA SER A 69 -2.08 -11.35 3.05
C SER A 69 -1.01 -10.51 2.34
N ILE A 70 0.13 -10.34 3.01
CA ILE A 70 1.19 -9.40 2.64
C ILE A 70 2.56 -10.08 2.71
N THR A 71 3.44 -9.81 1.75
CA THR A 71 4.87 -10.12 1.86
C THR A 71 5.63 -8.90 2.35
N ASP A 72 6.33 -9.03 3.48
CA ASP A 72 7.13 -7.96 4.07
C ASP A 72 8.63 -8.13 3.75
N PRO A 73 9.20 -7.29 2.87
CA PRO A 73 10.62 -7.36 2.55
C PRO A 73 11.54 -6.87 3.70
N GLY A 74 11.02 -6.06 4.63
CA GLY A 74 11.79 -5.56 5.77
C GLY A 74 12.08 -6.63 6.82
N THR A 75 11.25 -7.67 6.90
CA THR A 75 11.43 -8.80 7.84
C THR A 75 11.56 -10.16 7.16
N ALA A 76 11.41 -10.21 5.83
CA ALA A 76 11.42 -11.44 5.03
C ALA A 76 10.37 -12.48 5.47
N VAL A 77 9.21 -12.01 5.94
CA VAL A 77 8.09 -12.89 6.37
C VAL A 77 6.80 -12.57 5.64
N TYR A 78 5.89 -13.54 5.63
CA TYR A 78 4.50 -13.35 5.26
C TYR A 78 3.71 -12.88 6.47
N LYS A 79 2.82 -11.91 6.26
CA LYS A 79 1.96 -11.32 7.29
C LYS A 79 0.51 -11.38 6.84
N HIS A 80 -0.39 -11.35 7.82
CA HIS A 80 -1.80 -11.12 7.60
C HIS A 80 -2.23 -9.96 8.50
N TYR A 81 -2.70 -8.88 7.89
CA TYR A 81 -3.26 -7.75 8.63
C TYR A 81 -4.78 -7.82 8.54
N ASP A 82 -5.46 -7.68 9.67
CA ASP A 82 -6.90 -7.48 9.63
C ASP A 82 -7.26 -6.20 8.85
N TRP A 83 -8.48 -6.13 8.33
CA TRP A 83 -8.90 -5.03 7.47
C TRP A 83 -8.76 -3.65 8.12
N ALA A 84 -9.04 -3.50 9.42
CA ALA A 84 -8.94 -2.22 10.09
C ALA A 84 -7.48 -1.77 10.23
N THR A 85 -6.61 -2.70 10.62
CA THR A 85 -5.16 -2.46 10.69
C THR A 85 -4.60 -2.13 9.32
N TYR A 86 -4.93 -2.91 8.28
CA TYR A 86 -4.50 -2.64 6.91
C TYR A 86 -4.91 -1.24 6.44
N LEU A 87 -6.21 -0.92 6.54
CA LEU A 87 -6.75 0.35 6.03
C LEU A 87 -6.18 1.54 6.80
N SER A 88 -6.04 1.45 8.12
CA SER A 88 -5.46 2.54 8.91
C SER A 88 -4.01 2.84 8.52
N MET A 89 -3.18 1.83 8.23
CA MET A 89 -1.80 2.05 7.77
C MET A 89 -1.75 2.57 6.33
N TRP A 90 -2.67 2.13 5.46
CA TRP A 90 -2.73 2.54 4.06
C TRP A 90 -3.22 3.97 3.88
N GLU A 91 -4.21 4.37 4.68
CA GLU A 91 -4.78 5.71 4.70
C GLU A 91 -3.75 6.79 5.05
N VAL A 92 -2.76 6.48 5.91
CA VAL A 92 -1.66 7.40 6.21
C VAL A 92 -0.93 7.83 4.93
N MET A 93 -0.83 6.95 3.94
CA MET A 93 -0.19 7.21 2.64
C MET A 93 -1.22 7.52 1.55
N GLU A 94 -2.41 8.00 1.93
CA GLU A 94 -3.53 8.35 1.03
C GLU A 94 -3.97 7.18 0.14
N GLY A 95 -3.72 5.96 0.60
CA GLY A 95 -4.00 4.73 -0.14
C GLY A 95 -3.14 4.54 -1.39
N MET A 96 -1.91 5.06 -1.39
CA MET A 96 -0.96 4.89 -2.48
C MET A 96 -0.65 3.41 -2.74
N ALA A 97 -0.77 3.01 -4.01
CA ALA A 97 -0.52 1.66 -4.46
C ALA A 97 -0.08 1.63 -5.93
N LEU A 98 0.54 0.51 -6.32
CA LEU A 98 0.95 0.23 -7.69
C LEU A 98 0.41 -1.15 -8.08
N ARG A 99 -0.52 -1.18 -9.03
CA ARG A 99 -1.00 -2.44 -9.61
C ARG A 99 -0.02 -2.93 -10.66
N ILE A 100 0.20 -4.25 -10.70
CA ILE A 100 1.09 -4.91 -11.66
C ILE A 100 0.26 -5.92 -12.47
N GLY A 101 0.44 -5.93 -13.78
CA GLY A 101 -0.28 -6.86 -14.66
C GLY A 101 0.49 -7.21 -15.93
N PRO A 102 -0.01 -8.21 -16.69
CA PRO A 102 0.47 -8.47 -18.06
C PRO A 102 0.15 -7.32 -19.03
#